data_AF-A0A1Q3H996-F1
#
_entry.id   AF-A0A1Q3H996-F1
#
_cell.length_a   1.000
_cell.length_b   1.000
_cell.length_c   1.000
_cell.angle_alpha   90.00
_cell.angle_beta   90.00
_cell.angle_gamma   90.00
#
_symmetry.space_group_name_H-M   'P 1'
#
loop_
_entity.id
_entity.type
_entity.pdbx_description
1 polymer ?
#
loop_
_entity_poly.entity_id
_entity_poly.type
_entity_poly.pdbx_seq_one_letter_code
_entity_poly.pdbx_strand_id
1 'polypeptide(L)'
;MALLAIHFILESNQSSHFESFLENFDSDIPRPPLCAFSSRKEADTWLNAHPRPPHGAGVHIAGEHYSVGYARDSGLRVLVRRPTLEELGLTEEGE
;
A
#
# COMPACT_ATOMS: atom_id res chain seq x y z
N MET A 1 19.67 3.42 -8.29
CA MET A 1 18.41 3.50 -7.53
C MET A 1 18.48 2.75 -6.19
N ALA A 2 18.89 1.48 -6.14
CA ALA A 2 18.98 0.73 -4.87
C ALA A 2 19.89 1.40 -3.81
N LEU A 3 21.05 1.90 -4.21
CA LEU A 3 21.98 2.58 -3.30
C LEU A 3 21.39 3.85 -2.66
N LEU A 4 20.62 4.62 -3.44
CA LEU A 4 19.89 5.81 -2.97
C LEU A 4 18.77 5.45 -1.99
N ALA A 5 18.07 4.35 -2.22
CA ALA A 5 17.04 3.86 -1.31
C ALA A 5 17.66 3.42 0.04
N ILE A 6 18.80 2.72 0.01
CA ILE A 6 19.54 2.32 1.22
C ILE A 6 19.98 3.56 2.01
N HIS A 7 20.61 4.54 1.33
CA HIS A 7 20.99 5.79 1.98
C HIS A 7 19.78 6.53 2.58
N PHE A 8 18.67 6.61 1.86
CA PHE A 8 17.45 7.25 2.39
C PHE A 8 16.93 6.54 3.64
N ILE A 9 16.86 5.21 3.67
CA ILE A 9 16.35 4.45 4.84
C ILE A 9 17.23 4.69 6.07
N LEU A 10 18.56 4.69 5.89
CA LEU A 10 19.51 4.92 6.97
C LEU A 10 19.44 6.36 7.48
N GLU A 11 19.43 7.35 6.58
CA GLU A 11 19.38 8.78 6.93
C GLU A 11 18.02 9.19 7.54
N SER A 12 16.93 8.56 7.12
CA SER A 12 15.56 8.84 7.64
C SER A 12 15.22 8.08 8.93
N ASN A 13 16.17 7.30 9.48
CA ASN A 13 16.00 6.44 10.65
C ASN A 13 14.79 5.50 10.53
N GLN A 14 14.54 4.98 9.31
CA GLN A 14 13.42 4.07 9.00
C GLN A 14 13.87 2.60 8.99
N SER A 15 15.02 2.28 9.58
CA SER A 15 15.57 0.92 9.63
C SER A 15 14.61 -0.07 10.30
N SER A 16 13.96 0.31 11.39
CA SER A 16 12.96 -0.54 12.07
C SER A 16 11.74 -0.84 11.19
N HIS A 17 11.21 0.17 10.48
CA HIS A 17 10.12 -0.04 9.53
C HIS A 17 10.54 -0.92 8.35
N PHE A 18 11.80 -0.84 7.93
CA PHE A 18 12.35 -1.70 6.89
C PHE A 18 12.56 -3.14 7.36
N GLU A 19 13.00 -3.35 8.60
CA GLU A 19 13.10 -4.67 9.23
C GLU A 19 11.72 -5.33 9.35
N SER A 20 10.72 -4.62 9.87
CA SER A 20 9.34 -5.11 9.88
C SER A 20 8.79 -5.36 8.47
N PHE A 21 9.23 -4.60 7.47
CA PHE A 21 8.89 -4.88 6.08
C PHE A 21 9.51 -6.19 5.59
N LEU A 22 10.76 -6.49 5.93
CA LEU A 22 11.44 -7.74 5.54
C LEU A 22 10.85 -8.97 6.23
N GLU A 23 10.57 -8.87 7.53
CA GLU A 23 9.92 -9.95 8.30
C GLU A 23 8.58 -10.35 7.70
N ASN A 24 7.88 -9.38 7.12
CA ASN A 24 6.55 -9.57 6.56
C ASN A 24 6.54 -9.54 5.02
N PHE A 25 7.71 -9.62 4.37
CA PHE A 25 7.82 -9.42 2.93
C PHE A 25 7.13 -10.52 2.12
N ASP A 26 7.15 -11.74 2.65
CA ASP A 26 6.56 -12.95 2.05
C ASP A 26 5.39 -13.52 2.88
N SER A 27 5.03 -12.86 3.98
CA SER A 27 3.89 -13.27 4.79
C SER A 27 2.58 -12.73 4.20
N ASP A 28 1.49 -13.47 4.35
CA ASP A 28 0.13 -13.02 3.99
C ASP A 28 -0.41 -11.89 4.90
N ILE A 29 0.44 -11.36 5.79
CA ILE A 29 0.12 -10.27 6.69
C ILE A 29 -0.19 -9.01 5.87
N PRO A 30 -1.39 -8.40 6.04
CA PRO A 30 -1.78 -7.22 5.29
C PRO A 30 -0.76 -6.09 5.50
N ARG A 31 -0.07 -5.68 4.43
CA ARG A 31 0.89 -4.59 4.50
C ARG A 31 0.22 -3.32 5.06
N PRO A 32 0.91 -2.58 5.95
CA PRO A 32 0.38 -1.34 6.48
C PRO A 32 0.06 -0.38 5.32
N PRO A 33 -1.11 0.25 5.32
CA PRO A 33 -1.49 1.18 4.26
C PRO A 33 -0.55 2.39 4.30
N LEU A 34 -0.15 2.86 3.11
CA LEU A 34 0.64 4.07 2.93
C LEU A 34 -0.09 5.30 3.48
N CYS A 35 -1.40 5.33 3.31
CA CYS A 35 -2.28 6.40 3.76
C CYS A 35 -3.64 5.83 4.17
N ALA A 36 -4.29 6.47 5.14
CA ALA A 36 -5.68 6.22 5.49
C ALA A 36 -6.52 7.47 5.20
N PHE A 37 -7.67 7.27 4.58
CA PHE A 37 -8.62 8.31 4.22
C PHE A 37 -9.97 8.03 4.88
N SER A 38 -10.65 9.09 5.30
CA SER A 38 -11.97 8.95 5.93
C SER A 38 -13.07 8.70 4.90
N SER A 39 -12.82 9.06 3.62
CA SER A 39 -13.82 8.91 2.55
C SER A 39 -13.19 8.60 1.19
N ARG A 40 -13.99 8.00 0.31
CA ARG A 40 -13.60 7.72 -1.08
C ARG A 40 -13.27 9.00 -1.85
N LYS A 41 -14.05 10.07 -1.64
CA LYS A 41 -13.83 11.37 -2.29
C LYS A 41 -12.47 11.98 -1.94
N GLU A 42 -12.06 11.86 -0.68
CA GLU A 42 -10.76 12.33 -0.22
C GLU A 42 -9.62 11.54 -0.89
N ALA A 43 -9.74 10.22 -0.93
CA ALA A 43 -8.77 9.34 -1.57
C ALA A 43 -8.65 9.61 -3.09
N ASP A 44 -9.77 9.81 -3.78
CA ASP A 44 -9.77 10.16 -5.22
C ASP A 44 -9.17 11.56 -5.46
N THR A 45 -9.41 12.52 -4.56
CA THR A 45 -8.80 13.85 -4.64
C THR A 45 -7.28 13.76 -4.50
N TRP A 46 -6.81 13.00 -3.51
CA TRP A 46 -5.39 12.72 -3.31
C TRP A 46 -4.77 12.05 -4.54
N LEU A 47 -5.41 11.00 -5.05
CA LEU A 47 -4.91 10.23 -6.19
C LEU A 47 -4.77 11.10 -7.45
N ASN A 48 -5.73 12.01 -7.66
CA ASN A 48 -5.73 12.91 -8.80
C ASN A 48 -4.71 14.06 -8.67
N ALA A 49 -4.48 14.54 -7.46
CA ALA A 49 -3.48 15.57 -7.18
C ALA A 49 -2.05 15.02 -7.23
N HIS A 50 -1.86 13.72 -7.01
CA HIS A 50 -0.53 13.13 -6.92
C HIS A 50 0.13 13.03 -8.31
N PRO A 51 1.32 13.63 -8.52
CA PRO A 51 1.92 13.75 -9.85
C PRO A 51 2.31 12.39 -10.46
N ARG A 52 2.71 11.43 -9.61
CA ARG A 52 3.11 10.08 -10.05
C ARG A 52 2.71 9.04 -8.99
N PRO A 53 1.43 8.62 -8.96
CA PRO A 53 0.91 7.79 -7.87
C PRO A 53 1.74 6.51 -7.66
N PRO A 54 1.95 6.09 -6.41
CA PRO A 54 2.73 4.90 -6.09
C PRO A 54 1.90 3.66 -6.44
N HIS A 55 2.13 3.11 -7.64
CA HIS A 55 1.47 1.89 -8.08
C HIS A 55 1.72 0.73 -7.11
N GLY A 56 0.66 -0.01 -6.76
CA GLY A 56 0.71 -1.16 -5.86
C GLY A 56 0.70 -0.79 -4.37
N ALA A 57 0.79 0.50 -4.02
CA ALA A 57 0.67 0.93 -2.63
C ALA A 57 -0.71 0.62 -2.08
N GLY A 58 -0.77 0.11 -0.86
CA GLY A 58 -2.01 -0.07 -0.11
C GLY A 58 -2.48 1.26 0.48
N VAL A 59 -3.78 1.53 0.46
CA VAL A 59 -4.41 2.65 1.15
C VAL A 59 -5.65 2.17 1.89
N HIS A 60 -5.95 2.78 3.02
CA HIS A 60 -7.20 2.56 3.75
C HIS A 60 -8.20 3.64 3.38
N ILE A 61 -9.44 3.27 3.13
CA ILE A 61 -10.53 4.20 2.83
C ILE A 61 -11.74 3.74 3.62
N ALA A 62 -12.18 4.54 4.59
CA ALA A 62 -13.36 4.25 5.41
C ALA A 62 -13.35 2.82 6.03
N GLY A 63 -12.19 2.32 6.45
CA GLY A 63 -12.03 1.01 7.06
C GLY A 63 -11.79 -0.15 6.08
N GLU A 64 -11.79 0.09 4.78
CA GLU A 64 -11.52 -0.91 3.75
C GLU A 64 -10.12 -0.75 3.13
N HIS A 65 -9.49 -1.85 2.74
CA HIS A 65 -8.20 -1.86 2.04
C HIS A 65 -8.36 -1.69 0.53
N TYR A 66 -7.60 -0.77 -0.04
CA TYR A 66 -7.51 -0.53 -1.47
C TYR A 66 -6.05 -0.57 -1.93
N SER A 67 -5.81 -0.85 -3.20
CA SER A 67 -4.51 -0.73 -3.86
C SER A 67 -4.56 0.31 -4.97
N VAL A 68 -3.48 1.07 -5.10
CA VAL A 68 -3.33 2.11 -6.12
C VAL A 68 -2.92 1.50 -7.46
N GLY A 69 -3.81 1.57 -8.44
CA GLY A 69 -3.51 1.32 -9.84
C GLY A 69 -3.05 2.59 -10.52
N TYR A 70 -1.86 2.57 -11.15
CA TYR A 70 -1.39 3.68 -11.97
C TYR A 70 -0.67 3.18 -13.22
N ALA A 71 -1.28 3.40 -14.38
CA ALA A 71 -0.67 3.15 -15.67
C ALA A 71 -0.04 4.44 -16.21
N ARG A 72 1.28 4.44 -16.42
CA ARG A 72 2.01 5.65 -16.81
C ARG A 72 1.71 6.08 -18.24
N ASP A 73 1.56 5.11 -19.14
CA ASP A 73 1.40 5.35 -20.58
C ASP A 73 0.05 5.99 -20.90
N SER A 74 -1.02 5.59 -20.18
CA SER A 74 -2.37 6.13 -20.34
C SER A 74 -2.74 7.20 -19.31
N GLY A 75 -1.92 7.38 -18.27
CA GLY A 75 -2.26 8.23 -17.13
C GLY A 75 -3.42 7.71 -16.28
N LEU A 76 -3.89 6.48 -16.51
CA LEU A 76 -5.00 5.89 -15.77
C LEU A 76 -4.64 5.74 -14.29
N ARG A 77 -5.53 6.23 -13.43
CA ARG A 77 -5.42 6.18 -11.97
C ARG A 77 -6.69 5.55 -11.42
N VAL A 78 -6.53 4.51 -10.59
CA VAL A 78 -7.66 3.78 -10.02
C VAL A 78 -7.34 3.29 -8.61
N LEU A 79 -8.37 3.21 -7.78
CA LEU A 79 -8.32 2.55 -6.47
C LEU A 79 -9.07 1.23 -6.57
N VAL A 80 -8.34 0.12 -6.43
CA VAL A 80 -8.89 -1.24 -6.51
C VAL A 80 -9.07 -1.78 -5.11
N ARG A 81 -10.30 -2.12 -4.72
CA ARG A 81 -10.57 -2.74 -3.41
C ARG A 81 -9.83 -4.07 -3.34
N ARG A 82 -9.12 -4.28 -2.24
CA ARG A 82 -8.49 -5.55 -1.89
C ARG A 82 -9.46 -6.28 -0.95
N PRO A 83 -9.96 -7.46 -1.33
CA PRO A 83 -10.78 -8.25 -0.42
C PRO A 83 -9.97 -8.65 0.81
N THR A 84 -10.65 -8.81 1.94
CA THR A 84 -10.02 -9.30 3.18
C THR A 84 -9.69 -10.79 3.05
N LEU A 85 -8.81 -11.30 3.92
CA LEU A 85 -8.47 -12.73 3.96
C LEU A 85 -9.72 -13.60 4.23
N GLU A 86 -10.63 -13.10 5.08
CA GLU A 86 -11.93 -13.71 5.35
C GLU A 86 -12.80 -13.80 4.09
N GLU A 87 -12.90 -12.73 3.31
CA GLU A 87 -13.67 -12.71 2.05
C GLU A 87 -13.08 -13.64 0.99
N LEU A 88 -11.78 -13.90 1.04
CA LEU A 88 -11.08 -14.83 0.16
C LEU A 88 -11.16 -16.29 0.61
N GLY A 89 -11.73 -16.57 1.80
CA GLY A 89 -11.79 -17.91 2.38
C GLY A 89 -10.41 -18.49 2.73
N LEU A 90 -9.42 -17.62 2.93
CA LEU A 90 -8.03 -17.98 3.22
C LEU A 90 -7.69 -17.84 4.72
N THR A 91 -8.70 -17.71 5.58
CA THR A 91 -8.49 -17.91 7.02
C THR A 91 -7.97 -19.31 7.23
N GLU A 92 -6.79 -19.43 7.82
CA GLU A 92 -6.17 -20.71 8.14
C GLU A 92 -7.17 -21.59 8.92
N GLU A 93 -7.65 -22.66 8.27
CA GLU A 93 -8.07 -23.84 9.01
C GLU A 93 -6.78 -24.47 9.56
N GLY A 94 -6.55 -24.33 10.86
CA GLY A 94 -5.33 -24.84 11.49
C GLY A 94 -5.27 -24.58 12.99
N GLU A 95 -6.08 -25.35 13.71
CA GLU A 95 -5.92 -25.89 15.08
C GLU A 95 -4.88 -25.28 16.05
#